data_AF-A0A7S1MT48-F1
#
_entry.id   AF-A0A7S1MT48-F1
#
_cell.length_a   1.000
_cell.length_b   1.000
_cell.length_c   1.000
_cell.angle_alpha   90.00
_cell.angle_beta   90.00
_cell.angle_gamma   90.00
#
_symmetry.space_group_name_H-M   'P 1'
#
loop_
_entity.id
_entity.type
_entity.pdbx_description
1 polymer ?
#
loop_
_entity_poly.entity_id
_entity_poly.type
_entity_poly.pdbx_seq_one_letter_code
_entity_poly.pdbx_strand_id
1 'polypeptide(L)'
;GVFWLSREGRGATYAFEGSKSQLGYAGGFLAVVSTDASAMHTVTVYDTRNKLIAFSGAFRGVSKVVCSVGSILVVCGDGKMMQLIEKDTPSKLDMLFKRNLYVLAISLARSNELDESLVVDIQCKYGDHLYHKSDYDGAMAQYLSTIGKLEPSYVIRKFLHAQRIHNLTSYLQALHHRRLATGEHTTLLLNCYTRLRAVEELDDFIRWEGVQFEPVAAIGTLRSAGYSQHALFLAHKHSLHSLVVEILHKDLGQATEAIDYVRGLELEQAALLMREKGLGLMKDCPDAATALLTSLCTHYTP
;
A
#
# COMPACT_ATOMS: atom_id res chain seq x y z
N GLY A 1 -6.34 -4.47 -42.75
CA GLY A 1 -6.69 -4.74 -41.33
C GLY A 1 -7.49 -6.03 -41.24
N VAL A 2 -7.77 -6.51 -40.03
CA VAL A 2 -8.74 -7.57 -39.75
C VAL A 2 -9.96 -6.90 -39.12
N PHE A 3 -11.14 -7.26 -39.60
CA PHE A 3 -12.41 -6.66 -39.18
C PHE A 3 -13.27 -7.71 -38.52
N TRP A 4 -13.77 -7.41 -37.32
CA TRP A 4 -14.85 -8.18 -36.71
C TRP A 4 -16.18 -7.69 -37.27
N LEU A 5 -16.97 -8.60 -37.83
CA LEU A 5 -18.31 -8.31 -38.34
C LEU A 5 -19.32 -9.04 -37.46
N SER A 6 -20.26 -8.30 -36.88
CA SER A 6 -21.41 -8.85 -36.17
C SER A 6 -22.68 -8.60 -36.98
N ARG A 7 -23.80 -9.21 -36.57
CA ARG A 7 -25.12 -8.92 -37.17
C ARG A 7 -25.54 -7.45 -37.04
N GLU A 8 -24.95 -6.70 -36.11
CA GLU A 8 -25.25 -5.30 -35.85
C GLU A 8 -24.31 -4.33 -36.60
N GLY A 9 -23.34 -4.85 -37.35
CA GLY A 9 -22.45 -4.05 -38.20
C GLY A 9 -20.97 -4.35 -37.98
N ARG A 10 -20.14 -3.36 -38.32
CA ARG A 10 -18.68 -3.47 -38.22
C ARG A 10 -18.22 -3.20 -36.79
N GLY A 11 -17.71 -4.23 -36.14
CA GLY A 11 -17.11 -4.18 -34.81
C GLY A 11 -15.64 -3.74 -34.83
N ALA A 12 -14.88 -4.20 -33.82
CA ALA A 12 -13.49 -3.81 -33.63
C ALA A 12 -12.62 -4.07 -34.87
N THR A 13 -11.74 -3.11 -35.16
CA THR A 13 -10.76 -3.20 -36.26
C THR A 13 -9.36 -3.33 -35.67
N TYR A 14 -8.64 -4.36 -36.11
CA TYR A 14 -7.24 -4.54 -35.74
C TYR A 14 -6.34 -4.38 -36.97
N ALA A 15 -5.38 -3.46 -36.87
CA ALA A 15 -4.30 -3.36 -37.84
C ALA A 15 -3.23 -4.39 -37.48
N PHE A 16 -2.90 -5.28 -38.41
CA PHE A 16 -1.71 -6.12 -38.29
C PHE A 16 -0.89 -5.98 -39.56
N GLU A 17 0.42 -5.97 -39.41
CA GLU A 17 1.40 -5.76 -40.48
C GLU A 17 1.48 -6.96 -41.43
N GLY A 18 1.95 -6.71 -42.66
CA GLY A 18 2.18 -7.72 -43.69
C GLY A 18 0.96 -8.12 -44.54
N SER A 19 1.27 -8.78 -45.66
CA SER A 19 0.29 -9.36 -46.59
C SER A 19 -0.32 -10.62 -45.99
N LYS A 20 -1.58 -10.54 -45.56
CA LYS A 20 -2.30 -11.64 -44.89
C LYS A 20 -2.77 -12.64 -45.94
N SER A 21 -2.33 -13.89 -45.84
CA SER A 21 -2.77 -14.97 -46.71
C SER A 21 -3.88 -15.80 -46.09
N GLN A 22 -3.85 -16.01 -44.77
CA GLN A 22 -4.86 -16.81 -44.06
C GLN A 22 -5.14 -16.26 -42.66
N LEU A 23 -6.35 -16.55 -42.16
CA LEU A 23 -6.82 -16.21 -40.82
C LEU A 23 -7.48 -17.43 -40.19
N GLY A 24 -7.32 -17.56 -38.88
CA GLY A 24 -8.03 -18.54 -38.08
C GLY A 24 -8.36 -17.97 -36.72
N TYR A 25 -9.51 -18.33 -36.16
CA TYR A 25 -9.94 -17.87 -34.84
C TYR A 25 -10.47 -19.03 -34.02
N ALA A 26 -9.94 -19.23 -32.82
CA ALA A 26 -10.46 -20.18 -31.83
C ALA A 26 -10.16 -19.71 -30.41
N GLY A 27 -11.14 -19.84 -29.52
CA GLY A 27 -10.93 -19.64 -28.09
C GLY A 27 -10.36 -18.27 -27.69
N GLY A 28 -10.67 -17.19 -28.41
CA GLY A 28 -10.10 -15.85 -28.14
C GLY A 28 -8.72 -15.60 -28.75
N PHE A 29 -8.15 -16.59 -29.45
CA PHE A 29 -6.90 -16.44 -30.19
C PHE A 29 -7.17 -16.24 -31.68
N LEU A 30 -6.53 -15.23 -32.26
CA LEU A 30 -6.54 -14.95 -33.69
C LEU A 30 -5.19 -15.36 -34.29
N ALA A 31 -5.17 -16.41 -35.11
CA ALA A 31 -4.03 -16.77 -35.93
C ALA A 31 -4.07 -15.98 -37.24
N VAL A 32 -2.96 -15.32 -37.56
CA VAL A 32 -2.75 -14.58 -38.81
C VAL A 32 -1.52 -15.17 -39.49
N VAL A 33 -1.68 -15.57 -40.75
CA VAL A 33 -0.56 -15.97 -41.60
C VAL A 33 -0.22 -14.79 -42.49
N SER A 34 1.00 -14.26 -42.34
CA SER A 34 1.57 -13.29 -43.28
C SER A 34 2.56 -14.00 -44.19
N THR A 35 2.57 -13.61 -45.46
CA THR A 35 3.53 -14.12 -46.43
C THR A 35 4.51 -13.00 -46.77
N ASP A 36 5.80 -13.29 -46.65
CA ASP A 36 6.86 -12.38 -47.02
C ASP A 36 7.27 -12.57 -48.49
N ALA A 37 7.97 -11.58 -49.07
CA ALA A 37 8.44 -11.61 -50.46
C ALA A 37 9.36 -12.80 -50.78
N SER A 38 9.97 -13.39 -49.75
CA SER A 38 10.82 -14.58 -49.80
C SER A 38 10.06 -15.93 -49.83
N ALA A 39 8.72 -15.92 -49.96
CA ALA A 39 7.83 -17.09 -49.85
C ALA A 39 7.89 -17.82 -48.49
N MET A 40 8.49 -17.19 -47.48
CA MET A 40 8.36 -17.61 -46.08
C MET A 40 7.02 -17.13 -45.51
N HIS A 41 6.38 -17.99 -44.72
CA HIS A 41 5.15 -17.64 -44.02
C HIS A 41 5.46 -17.41 -42.55
N THR A 42 4.98 -16.29 -42.00
CA THR A 42 5.02 -16.05 -40.57
C THR A 42 3.62 -16.31 -40.01
N VAL A 43 3.52 -17.23 -39.06
CA VAL A 43 2.28 -17.48 -38.33
C VAL A 43 2.36 -16.73 -36.99
N THR A 44 1.48 -15.75 -36.82
CA THR A 44 1.37 -14.97 -35.59
C THR A 44 0.03 -15.23 -34.94
N VAL A 45 0.03 -15.64 -33.67
CA VAL A 45 -1.16 -15.86 -32.87
C VAL A 45 -1.30 -14.71 -31.89
N TYR A 46 -2.41 -13.99 -31.97
CA TYR A 46 -2.77 -12.89 -31.10
C TYR A 46 -3.78 -13.33 -30.06
N ASP A 47 -3.49 -13.06 -28.79
CA ASP A 47 -4.47 -13.13 -27.72
C ASP A 47 -5.30 -11.85 -27.75
N THR A 48 -6.54 -11.95 -28.22
CA THR A 48 -7.44 -10.80 -28.36
C THR A 48 -7.97 -10.30 -27.01
N ARG A 49 -7.96 -11.15 -25.98
CA ARG A 49 -8.43 -10.80 -24.62
C ARG A 49 -7.36 -10.00 -23.88
N ASN A 50 -6.13 -10.49 -23.88
CA ASN A 50 -5.01 -9.86 -23.19
C ASN A 50 -4.24 -8.84 -24.05
N LYS A 51 -4.61 -8.69 -25.34
CA LYS A 51 -3.96 -7.81 -26.32
C LYS A 51 -2.45 -8.09 -26.48
N LEU A 52 -2.11 -9.38 -26.54
CA LEU A 52 -0.72 -9.87 -26.60
C LEU A 52 -0.46 -10.67 -27.87
N ILE A 53 0.80 -10.73 -28.29
CA ILE A 53 1.26 -11.73 -29.26
C ILE A 53 1.58 -13.00 -28.46
N ALA A 54 0.70 -14.00 -28.55
CA ALA A 54 0.87 -15.27 -27.84
C ALA A 54 1.95 -16.15 -28.49
N PHE A 55 2.09 -16.07 -29.82
CA PHE A 55 3.10 -16.80 -30.57
C PHE A 55 3.44 -16.07 -31.87
N SER A 56 4.71 -16.13 -32.29
CA SER A 56 5.13 -15.73 -33.63
C SER A 56 6.27 -16.64 -34.07
N GLY A 57 6.13 -17.26 -35.23
CA GLY A 57 7.13 -18.18 -35.78
C GLY A 57 7.15 -18.16 -37.30
N ALA A 58 8.32 -18.42 -37.87
CA ALA A 58 8.51 -18.58 -39.31
C ALA A 58 8.34 -20.04 -39.73
N PHE A 59 7.62 -20.25 -40.81
CA PHE A 59 7.25 -21.55 -41.36
C PHE A 59 7.48 -21.57 -42.87
N ARG A 60 7.95 -22.71 -43.39
CA ARG A 60 8.12 -22.92 -44.84
C ARG A 60 6.88 -23.59 -45.41
N GLY A 61 6.30 -22.97 -46.44
CA GLY A 61 5.17 -23.52 -47.20
C GLY A 61 3.94 -23.84 -46.36
N VAL A 62 3.40 -22.89 -45.59
CA VAL A 62 2.15 -23.08 -44.85
C VAL A 62 1.01 -23.24 -45.85
N SER A 63 0.41 -24.43 -45.89
CA SER A 63 -0.72 -24.73 -46.77
C SER A 63 -2.04 -24.32 -46.13
N LYS A 64 -2.21 -24.59 -44.82
CA LYS A 64 -3.43 -24.21 -44.08
C LYS A 64 -3.18 -24.00 -42.60
N VAL A 65 -3.86 -23.01 -42.01
CA VAL A 65 -4.04 -22.94 -40.55
C VAL A 65 -5.45 -23.39 -40.20
N VAL A 66 -5.55 -24.39 -39.32
CA VAL A 66 -6.81 -24.95 -38.85
C VAL A 66 -6.97 -24.63 -37.37
N CYS A 67 -8.08 -24.00 -37.02
CA CYS A 67 -8.41 -23.66 -35.65
C CYS A 67 -9.54 -24.58 -35.17
N SER A 68 -9.30 -25.31 -34.08
CA SER A 68 -10.27 -26.14 -33.38
C SER A 68 -10.40 -25.66 -31.94
N VAL A 69 -11.44 -26.11 -31.23
CA VAL A 69 -11.66 -25.75 -29.81
C VAL A 69 -10.41 -26.12 -29.00
N GLY A 70 -9.70 -25.10 -28.52
CA GLY A 70 -8.50 -25.26 -27.70
C GLY A 70 -7.20 -25.60 -28.44
N SER A 71 -7.15 -25.59 -29.79
CA SER A 71 -5.91 -25.86 -30.52
C SER A 71 -5.82 -25.16 -31.87
N ILE A 72 -4.59 -24.77 -32.24
CA ILE A 72 -4.27 -24.20 -33.56
C ILE A 72 -3.28 -25.13 -34.24
N LEU A 73 -3.63 -25.64 -35.41
CA LEU A 73 -2.82 -26.54 -36.22
C LEU A 73 -2.29 -25.78 -37.43
N VAL A 74 -0.97 -25.87 -37.66
CA VAL A 74 -0.29 -25.35 -38.84
C VAL A 74 0.06 -26.53 -39.74
N VAL A 75 -0.54 -26.58 -40.93
CA VAL A 75 -0.27 -27.58 -41.96
C VAL A 75 0.70 -26.98 -42.95
N CYS A 76 1.82 -27.67 -43.19
CA CYS A 76 2.81 -27.31 -44.18
C CYS A 76 2.63 -28.14 -45.47
N GLY A 77 3.09 -27.62 -46.60
CA GLY A 77 3.00 -28.23 -47.93
C GLY A 77 3.88 -29.46 -48.10
N ASP A 78 4.84 -29.67 -47.20
CA ASP A 78 5.65 -30.89 -47.10
C ASP A 78 4.94 -32.04 -46.35
N GLY A 79 3.66 -31.86 -46.01
CA GLY A 79 2.85 -32.85 -45.29
C GLY A 79 3.06 -32.86 -43.77
N LYS A 80 3.92 -31.99 -43.23
CA LYS A 80 4.08 -31.87 -41.77
C LYS A 80 2.94 -31.06 -41.17
N MET A 81 2.48 -31.49 -40.00
CA MET A 81 1.50 -30.77 -39.20
C MET A 81 2.10 -30.45 -37.84
N MET A 82 1.97 -29.20 -37.41
CA MET A 82 2.42 -28.72 -36.10
C MET A 82 1.24 -28.23 -35.30
N GLN A 83 1.11 -28.71 -34.08
CA GLN A 83 0.10 -28.24 -33.14
C GLN A 83 0.70 -27.18 -32.24
N LEU A 84 0.11 -25.99 -32.24
CA LEU A 84 0.38 -24.95 -31.26
C LEU A 84 -0.46 -25.27 -30.02
N ILE A 85 0.23 -25.59 -28.94
CA ILE A 85 -0.36 -25.89 -27.64
C ILE A 85 -0.20 -24.67 -26.75
N GLU A 86 -1.30 -24.22 -26.17
CA GLU A 86 -1.29 -23.15 -25.20
C GLU A 86 -0.53 -23.59 -23.94
N LYS A 87 0.44 -22.79 -23.51
CA LYS A 87 1.13 -23.02 -22.24
C LYS A 87 0.16 -22.87 -21.08
N ASP A 88 0.42 -23.58 -19.98
CA ASP A 88 -0.28 -23.38 -18.73
C ASP A 88 -0.04 -21.98 -18.15
N THR A 89 -0.97 -21.50 -17.32
CA THR A 89 -0.91 -20.16 -16.71
C THR A 89 0.36 -19.90 -15.90
N PRO A 90 0.84 -20.82 -15.04
CA PRO A 90 2.13 -20.68 -14.36
C PRO A 90 3.30 -20.44 -15.32
N SER A 91 3.43 -21.26 -16.38
CA SER A 91 4.46 -21.06 -17.41
C SER A 91 4.38 -19.69 -18.09
N LYS A 92 3.16 -19.19 -18.37
CA LYS A 92 2.99 -17.85 -18.97
C LYS A 92 3.45 -16.75 -18.01
N LEU A 93 3.07 -16.82 -16.74
CA LEU A 93 3.48 -15.84 -15.72
C LEU A 93 5.01 -15.82 -15.58
N ASP A 94 5.63 -17.00 -15.55
CA ASP A 94 7.10 -17.13 -15.49
C ASP A 94 7.80 -16.46 -16.68
N MET A 95 7.24 -16.61 -17.89
CA MET A 95 7.77 -15.92 -19.08
C MET A 95 7.60 -14.40 -18.99
N LEU A 96 6.50 -13.91 -18.42
CA LEU A 96 6.26 -12.49 -18.21
C LEU A 96 7.20 -11.90 -17.15
N PHE A 97 7.43 -12.61 -16.05
CA PHE A 97 8.38 -12.19 -15.01
C PHE A 97 9.80 -12.11 -15.54
N LYS A 98 10.25 -13.09 -16.32
CA LYS A 98 11.59 -13.07 -16.96
C LYS A 98 11.80 -11.88 -17.89
N ARG A 99 10.71 -11.30 -18.42
CA ARG A 99 10.73 -10.11 -19.28
C ARG A 99 10.38 -8.81 -18.55
N ASN A 100 10.19 -8.86 -17.23
CA ASN A 100 9.74 -7.73 -16.39
C ASN A 100 8.38 -7.13 -16.84
N LEU A 101 7.51 -7.92 -17.47
CA LEU A 101 6.21 -7.49 -17.99
C LEU A 101 5.10 -7.66 -16.93
N TYR A 102 5.26 -7.00 -15.77
CA TYR A 102 4.38 -7.19 -14.61
C TYR A 102 2.96 -6.68 -14.80
N VAL A 103 2.76 -5.55 -15.49
CA VAL A 103 1.42 -5.02 -15.78
C VAL A 103 0.59 -6.03 -16.57
N LEU A 104 1.23 -6.72 -17.52
CA LEU A 104 0.61 -7.79 -18.31
C LEU A 104 0.37 -9.05 -17.48
N ALA A 105 1.25 -9.37 -16.53
CA ALA A 105 1.04 -10.47 -15.60
C ALA A 105 -0.19 -10.22 -14.70
N ILE A 106 -0.38 -8.99 -14.21
CA ILE A 106 -1.56 -8.60 -13.43
C ILE A 106 -2.82 -8.67 -14.30
N SER A 107 -2.79 -8.17 -15.54
CA SER A 107 -3.96 -8.25 -16.42
C SER A 107 -4.33 -9.69 -16.76
N LEU A 108 -3.34 -10.55 -17.01
CA LEU A 108 -3.54 -11.98 -17.27
C LEU A 108 -4.11 -12.71 -16.04
N ALA A 109 -3.64 -12.36 -14.84
CA ALA A 109 -4.15 -12.95 -13.61
C ALA A 109 -5.61 -12.57 -13.35
N ARG A 110 -5.96 -11.29 -13.56
CA ARG A 110 -7.33 -10.80 -13.44
C ARG A 110 -8.26 -11.34 -14.52
N SER A 111 -7.79 -11.45 -15.77
CA SER A 111 -8.61 -11.94 -16.89
C SER A 111 -8.96 -13.42 -16.77
N ASN A 112 -8.10 -14.19 -16.11
CA ASN A 112 -8.28 -15.62 -15.89
C ASN A 112 -8.94 -15.92 -14.54
N GLU A 113 -9.45 -14.89 -13.84
CA GLU A 113 -10.11 -15.00 -12.53
C GLU A 113 -9.28 -15.82 -11.53
N LEU A 114 -7.95 -15.63 -11.56
CA LEU A 114 -7.05 -16.30 -10.63
C LEU A 114 -7.25 -15.76 -9.22
N ASP A 115 -6.89 -16.57 -8.23
CA ASP A 115 -7.01 -16.21 -6.82
C ASP A 115 -6.33 -14.86 -6.51
N GLU A 116 -6.99 -14.06 -5.67
CA GLU A 116 -6.52 -12.74 -5.26
C GLU A 116 -5.15 -12.82 -4.54
N SER A 117 -4.85 -13.95 -3.90
CA SER A 117 -3.53 -14.22 -3.31
C SER A 117 -2.41 -14.13 -4.37
N LEU A 118 -2.63 -14.72 -5.54
CA LEU A 118 -1.66 -14.73 -6.64
C LEU A 118 -1.51 -13.33 -7.26
N VAL A 119 -2.59 -12.56 -7.34
CA VAL A 119 -2.53 -11.17 -7.82
C VAL A 119 -1.68 -10.32 -6.88
N VAL A 120 -1.84 -10.50 -5.56
CA VAL A 120 -1.02 -9.84 -4.54
C VAL A 120 0.45 -10.24 -4.66
N ASP A 121 0.75 -11.52 -4.88
CA ASP A 121 2.12 -11.99 -5.10
C ASP A 121 2.76 -11.35 -6.35
N ILE A 122 2.00 -11.22 -7.43
CA ILE A 122 2.45 -10.53 -8.65
C ILE A 122 2.72 -9.05 -8.36
N GLN A 123 1.83 -8.37 -7.64
CA GLN A 123 2.00 -6.97 -7.24
C GLN A 123 3.21 -6.78 -6.33
N CYS A 124 3.44 -7.69 -5.39
CA CYS A 124 4.62 -7.68 -4.53
C CYS A 124 5.92 -7.82 -5.35
N LYS A 125 5.98 -8.79 -6.28
CA LYS A 125 7.11 -8.94 -7.20
C LYS A 125 7.32 -7.70 -8.08
N TYR A 126 6.23 -7.05 -8.51
CA TYR A 126 6.30 -5.83 -9.30
C TYR A 126 6.86 -4.66 -8.49
N GLY A 127 6.34 -4.46 -7.26
CA GLY A 127 6.84 -3.47 -6.31
C GLY A 127 8.32 -3.69 -6.00
N ASP A 128 8.74 -4.93 -5.78
CA ASP A 128 10.14 -5.29 -5.55
C ASP A 128 11.02 -4.92 -6.75
N HIS A 129 10.60 -5.24 -7.96
CA HIS A 129 11.36 -4.89 -9.17
C HIS A 129 11.47 -3.36 -9.34
N LEU A 130 10.39 -2.60 -9.11
CA LEU A 130 10.41 -1.13 -9.15
C LEU A 130 11.33 -0.55 -8.07
N TYR A 131 11.31 -1.12 -6.87
CA TYR A 131 12.17 -0.72 -5.77
C TYR A 131 13.66 -0.88 -6.10
N HIS A 132 14.05 -1.99 -6.74
CA HIS A 132 15.44 -2.20 -7.19
C HIS A 132 15.84 -1.24 -8.33
N LYS A 133 14.88 -0.71 -9.09
CA LYS A 133 15.10 0.33 -10.10
C LYS A 133 15.11 1.75 -9.53
N SER A 134 15.03 1.90 -8.21
CA SER A 134 14.92 3.20 -7.52
C SER A 134 13.64 3.99 -7.84
N ASP A 135 12.64 3.35 -8.46
CA ASP A 135 11.30 3.91 -8.60
C ASP A 135 10.48 3.60 -7.33
N TYR A 136 10.75 4.36 -6.27
CA TYR A 136 10.18 4.14 -4.95
C TYR A 136 8.69 4.48 -4.87
N ASP A 137 8.26 5.49 -5.60
CA ASP A 137 6.86 5.94 -5.60
C ASP A 137 6.00 4.95 -6.39
N GLY A 138 6.50 4.48 -7.54
CA GLY A 138 5.87 3.41 -8.30
C GLY A 138 5.81 2.10 -7.50
N ALA A 139 6.89 1.74 -6.80
CA ALA A 139 6.91 0.59 -5.91
C ALA A 139 5.87 0.71 -4.78
N MET A 140 5.78 1.89 -4.15
CA MET A 140 4.83 2.15 -3.08
C MET A 140 3.39 2.03 -3.55
N ALA A 141 3.06 2.54 -4.75
CA ALA A 141 1.73 2.37 -5.33
C ALA A 141 1.32 0.89 -5.46
N GLN A 142 2.25 0.00 -5.79
CA GLN A 142 1.99 -1.44 -5.81
C GLN A 142 1.82 -2.02 -4.40
N TYR A 143 2.64 -1.62 -3.42
CA TYR A 143 2.48 -2.12 -2.04
C TYR A 143 1.17 -1.64 -1.40
N LEU A 144 0.69 -0.43 -1.72
CA LEU A 144 -0.60 0.08 -1.25
C LEU A 144 -1.79 -0.79 -1.72
N SER A 145 -1.72 -1.39 -2.91
CA SER A 145 -2.77 -2.29 -3.38
C SER A 145 -2.74 -3.65 -2.68
N THR A 146 -1.61 -4.03 -2.08
CA THR A 146 -1.45 -5.31 -1.35
C THR A 146 -1.87 -5.25 0.13
N ILE A 147 -2.25 -4.08 0.65
CA ILE A 147 -2.63 -3.91 2.06
C ILE A 147 -3.84 -4.79 2.41
N GLY A 148 -3.72 -5.57 3.48
CA GLY A 148 -4.73 -6.51 3.97
C GLY A 148 -4.46 -7.96 3.60
N LYS A 149 -3.49 -8.22 2.73
CA LYS A 149 -3.01 -9.56 2.39
C LYS A 149 -1.52 -9.71 2.66
N LEU A 150 -0.72 -8.72 2.27
CA LEU A 150 0.71 -8.69 2.54
C LEU A 150 0.99 -8.18 3.97
N GLU A 151 1.96 -8.80 4.64
CA GLU A 151 2.39 -8.39 5.98
C GLU A 151 3.04 -6.98 5.95
N PRO A 152 2.55 -6.01 6.77
CA PRO A 152 3.10 -4.65 6.80
C PRO A 152 4.60 -4.56 7.09
N SER A 153 5.13 -5.46 7.93
CA SER A 153 6.54 -5.48 8.34
C SER A 153 7.49 -5.59 7.15
N TYR A 154 7.07 -6.31 6.09
CA TYR A 154 7.84 -6.48 4.86
C TYR A 154 8.11 -5.14 4.17
N VAL A 155 7.07 -4.33 4.01
CA VAL A 155 7.15 -3.02 3.36
C VAL A 155 7.84 -2.02 4.28
N ILE A 156 7.48 -1.99 5.57
CA ILE A 156 8.08 -1.07 6.55
C ILE A 156 9.60 -1.24 6.60
N ARG A 157 10.11 -2.48 6.65
CA ARG A 157 11.56 -2.74 6.69
C ARG A 157 12.30 -2.23 5.45
N LYS A 158 11.67 -2.23 4.27
CA LYS A 158 12.28 -1.68 3.03
C LYS A 158 12.34 -0.15 3.04
N PHE A 159 11.30 0.50 3.58
CA PHE A 159 11.14 1.96 3.52
C PHE A 159 11.59 2.70 4.79
N LEU A 160 12.20 2.03 5.77
CA LEU A 160 12.65 2.63 7.03
C LEU A 160 13.75 3.71 6.87
N HIS A 161 14.49 3.70 5.76
CA HIS A 161 15.57 4.66 5.52
C HIS A 161 15.08 6.11 5.43
N ALA A 162 15.85 7.03 6.02
CA ALA A 162 15.48 8.45 6.16
C ALA A 162 15.07 9.15 4.87
N GLN A 163 15.67 8.80 3.73
CA GLN A 163 15.35 9.39 2.43
C GLN A 163 13.97 8.99 1.89
N ARG A 164 13.33 7.97 2.47
CA ARG A 164 12.06 7.39 1.98
C ARG A 164 10.90 7.54 2.97
N ILE A 165 11.05 8.48 3.91
CA ILE A 165 10.08 8.74 4.97
C ILE A 165 8.69 9.11 4.43
N HIS A 166 8.58 9.85 3.32
CA HIS A 166 7.29 10.19 2.70
C HIS A 166 6.53 8.96 2.20
N ASN A 167 7.25 8.02 1.57
CA ASN A 167 6.69 6.75 1.10
C ASN A 167 6.24 5.88 2.27
N LEU A 168 7.06 5.78 3.32
CA LEU A 168 6.69 5.07 4.55
C LEU A 168 5.46 5.70 5.22
N THR A 169 5.40 7.03 5.29
CA THR A 169 4.28 7.78 5.85
C THR A 169 2.99 7.46 5.10
N SER A 170 3.03 7.50 3.76
CA SER A 170 1.89 7.17 2.90
C SER A 170 1.37 5.74 3.13
N TYR A 171 2.29 4.78 3.29
CA TYR A 171 1.93 3.39 3.59
C TYR A 171 1.25 3.23 4.95
N LEU A 172 1.83 3.85 6.00
CA LEU A 172 1.28 3.80 7.36
C LEU A 172 -0.07 4.52 7.45
N GLN A 173 -0.22 5.67 6.78
CA GLN A 173 -1.51 6.35 6.66
C GLN A 173 -2.56 5.44 6.01
N ALA A 174 -2.23 4.76 4.91
CA ALA A 174 -3.16 3.85 4.25
C ALA A 174 -3.55 2.66 5.13
N LEU A 175 -2.62 2.12 5.94
CA LEU A 175 -2.92 1.09 6.94
C LEU A 175 -3.93 1.58 7.98
N HIS A 176 -3.76 2.82 8.46
CA HIS A 176 -4.66 3.46 9.40
C HIS A 176 -6.06 3.68 8.81
N HIS A 177 -6.15 4.18 7.57
CA HIS A 177 -7.44 4.37 6.89
C HIS A 177 -8.21 3.05 6.71
N ARG A 178 -7.50 1.93 6.54
CA ARG A 178 -8.10 0.60 6.45
C ARG A 178 -8.33 -0.09 7.81
N ARG A 179 -8.01 0.57 8.93
CA ARG A 179 -8.10 0.04 10.30
C ARG A 179 -7.32 -1.26 10.52
N LEU A 180 -6.20 -1.42 9.82
CA LEU A 180 -5.28 -2.56 9.93
C LEU A 180 -3.97 -2.20 10.64
N ALA A 181 -3.87 -0.97 11.15
CA ALA A 181 -2.71 -0.49 11.88
C ALA A 181 -2.69 -1.02 13.34
N THR A 182 -1.50 -1.24 13.87
CA THR A 182 -1.27 -1.62 15.28
C THR A 182 -0.71 -0.41 16.05
N GLY A 183 -0.59 -0.53 17.37
CA GLY A 183 0.06 0.50 18.20
C GLY A 183 1.48 0.83 17.74
N GLU A 184 2.26 -0.19 17.36
CA GLU A 184 3.62 -0.02 16.81
C GLU A 184 3.62 0.78 15.50
N HIS A 185 2.69 0.49 14.57
CA HIS A 185 2.53 1.24 13.32
C HIS A 185 2.19 2.72 13.59
N THR A 186 1.39 2.98 14.62
CA THR A 186 1.03 4.35 15.02
C THR A 186 2.24 5.11 15.56
N THR A 187 2.99 4.48 16.47
CA THR A 187 4.23 5.06 17.02
C THR A 187 5.24 5.35 15.89
N LEU A 188 5.36 4.46 14.92
CA LEU A 188 6.22 4.69 13.75
C LEU A 188 5.70 5.85 12.87
N LEU A 189 4.39 5.96 12.68
CA LEU A 189 3.78 7.06 11.92
C LEU A 189 3.98 8.41 12.61
N LEU A 190 3.76 8.48 13.92
CA LEU A 190 4.04 9.69 14.72
C LEU A 190 5.51 10.08 14.60
N ASN A 191 6.43 9.12 14.71
CA ASN A 191 7.85 9.36 14.47
C ASN A 191 8.15 9.85 13.04
N CYS A 192 7.36 9.43 12.05
CA CYS A 192 7.50 9.94 10.69
C CYS A 192 7.07 11.40 10.59
N TYR A 193 5.92 11.76 11.14
CA TYR A 193 5.43 13.15 11.15
C TYR A 193 6.38 14.11 11.88
N THR A 194 6.88 13.70 13.06
CA THR A 194 7.77 14.56 13.85
C THR A 194 9.09 14.83 13.12
N ARG A 195 9.63 13.83 12.41
CA ARG A 195 10.83 13.97 11.58
C ARG A 195 10.61 14.79 10.31
N LEU A 196 9.42 14.68 9.71
CA LEU A 196 9.03 15.48 8.54
C LEU A 196 8.66 16.93 8.88
N ARG A 197 8.45 17.24 10.17
CA ARG A 197 7.89 18.53 10.64
C ARG A 197 6.52 18.84 10.00
N ALA A 198 5.77 17.77 9.73
CA ALA A 198 4.43 17.79 9.18
C ALA A 198 3.42 18.05 10.30
N VAL A 199 3.35 19.30 10.77
CA VAL A 199 2.57 19.68 11.96
C VAL A 199 1.06 19.60 11.69
N GLU A 200 0.61 20.04 10.52
CA GLU A 200 -0.81 20.02 10.14
C GLU A 200 -1.31 18.58 10.04
N GLU A 201 -0.57 17.71 9.35
CA GLU A 201 -0.94 16.30 9.22
C GLU A 201 -0.90 15.55 10.56
N LEU A 202 0.01 15.95 11.45
CA LEU A 202 0.07 15.42 12.81
C LEU A 202 -1.16 15.84 13.63
N ASP A 203 -1.54 17.10 13.56
CA ASP A 203 -2.72 17.64 14.25
C ASP A 203 -4.00 16.96 13.78
N ASP A 204 -4.17 16.82 12.46
CA ASP A 204 -5.30 16.12 11.85
C ASP A 204 -5.34 14.66 12.32
N PHE A 205 -4.18 14.00 12.32
CA PHE A 205 -4.07 12.60 12.74
C PHE A 205 -4.41 12.39 14.22
N ILE A 206 -3.94 13.27 15.11
CA ILE A 206 -4.20 13.20 16.56
C ILE A 206 -5.67 13.49 16.89
N ARG A 207 -6.29 14.40 16.14
CA ARG A 207 -7.71 14.75 16.32
C ARG A 207 -8.63 13.65 15.80
N TRP A 208 -8.21 12.89 14.79
CA TRP A 208 -9.01 11.84 14.19
C TRP A 208 -9.37 10.72 15.18
N GLU A 209 -10.68 10.51 15.40
CA GLU A 209 -11.21 9.51 16.33
C GLU A 209 -11.16 8.06 15.80
N GLY A 210 -10.79 7.88 14.53
CA GLY A 210 -10.69 6.55 13.91
C GLY A 210 -9.40 5.79 14.26
N VAL A 211 -8.46 6.41 14.98
CA VAL A 211 -7.17 5.79 15.32
C VAL A 211 -7.30 5.01 16.63
N GLN A 212 -7.06 3.70 16.56
CA GLN A 212 -6.78 2.90 17.76
C GLN A 212 -5.27 2.91 18.00
N PHE A 213 -4.83 3.61 19.03
CA PHE A 213 -3.43 3.63 19.46
C PHE A 213 -3.33 3.50 20.97
N GLU A 214 -2.15 3.11 21.43
CA GLU A 214 -1.81 3.08 22.84
C GLU A 214 -1.41 4.50 23.29
N PRO A 215 -2.23 5.20 24.10
CA PRO A 215 -2.05 6.63 24.32
C PRO A 215 -0.73 6.98 25.00
N VAL A 216 -0.28 6.13 25.93
CA VAL A 216 0.97 6.33 26.69
C VAL A 216 2.20 6.30 25.76
N ALA A 217 2.26 5.35 24.83
CA ALA A 217 3.37 5.22 23.88
C ALA A 217 3.40 6.40 22.89
N ALA A 218 2.23 6.82 22.39
CA ALA A 218 2.11 7.98 21.50
C ALA A 218 2.57 9.28 22.19
N ILE A 219 2.11 9.52 23.42
CA ILE A 219 2.52 10.67 24.23
C ILE A 219 4.03 10.66 24.45
N GLY A 220 4.61 9.52 24.86
CA GLY A 220 6.06 9.41 25.06
C GLY A 220 6.87 9.73 23.79
N THR A 221 6.39 9.26 22.64
CA THR A 221 7.01 9.54 21.34
C THR A 221 6.99 11.03 21.01
N LEU A 222 5.83 11.69 21.16
CA LEU A 222 5.70 13.13 20.92
C LEU A 222 6.57 13.98 21.86
N ARG A 223 6.61 13.62 23.15
CA ARG A 223 7.47 14.28 24.14
C ARG A 223 8.94 14.17 23.76
N SER A 224 9.40 12.97 23.40
CA SER A 224 10.80 12.75 23.00
C SER A 224 11.21 13.52 21.74
N ALA A 225 10.24 13.81 20.87
CA ALA A 225 10.43 14.58 19.65
C ALA A 225 10.27 16.09 19.84
N GLY A 226 9.95 16.56 21.06
CA GLY A 226 9.78 17.99 21.38
C GLY A 226 8.38 18.56 21.10
N TYR A 227 7.39 17.73 20.79
CA TYR A 227 6.01 18.14 20.51
C TYR A 227 5.16 18.14 21.79
N SER A 228 5.62 18.85 22.83
CA SER A 228 5.01 18.84 24.17
C SER A 228 3.55 19.28 24.21
N GLN A 229 3.15 20.25 23.36
CA GLN A 229 1.75 20.70 23.26
C GLN A 229 0.82 19.62 22.67
N HIS A 230 1.27 18.88 21.66
CA HIS A 230 0.49 17.80 21.06
C HIS A 230 0.39 16.60 22.01
N ALA A 231 1.47 16.33 22.75
CA ALA A 231 1.49 15.33 23.81
C ALA A 231 0.53 15.69 24.95
N LEU A 232 0.48 16.96 25.35
CA LEU A 232 -0.45 17.47 26.35
C LEU A 232 -1.91 17.31 25.89
N PHE A 233 -2.22 17.66 24.64
CA PHE A 233 -3.55 17.48 24.06
C PHE A 233 -4.01 16.02 24.11
N LEU A 234 -3.14 15.08 23.72
CA LEU A 234 -3.43 13.64 23.82
C LEU A 234 -3.62 13.17 25.26
N ALA A 235 -2.79 13.65 26.19
CA ALA A 235 -2.89 13.29 27.60
C ALA A 235 -4.23 13.75 28.21
N HIS A 236 -4.69 14.97 27.87
CA HIS A 236 -6.01 15.45 28.27
C HIS A 236 -7.14 14.61 27.65
N LYS A 237 -7.07 14.35 26.34
CA LYS A 237 -8.10 13.60 25.61
C LYS A 237 -8.33 12.19 26.18
N HIS A 238 -7.28 11.55 26.69
CA HIS A 238 -7.34 10.20 27.27
C HIS A 238 -7.41 10.18 28.80
N SER A 239 -7.64 11.33 29.46
CA SER A 239 -7.72 11.46 30.93
C SER A 239 -6.49 10.89 31.67
N LEU A 240 -5.30 11.02 31.07
CA LEU A 240 -4.04 10.55 31.65
C LEU A 240 -3.44 11.63 32.57
N HIS A 241 -4.11 11.87 33.70
CA HIS A 241 -3.82 13.00 34.60
C HIS A 241 -2.37 13.05 35.10
N SER A 242 -1.77 11.90 35.41
CA SER A 242 -0.36 11.85 35.85
C SER A 242 0.61 12.35 34.76
N LEU A 243 0.33 12.03 33.50
CA LEU A 243 1.13 12.50 32.36
C LEU A 243 0.87 13.97 32.05
N VAL A 244 -0.36 14.46 32.19
CA VAL A 244 -0.69 15.89 32.02
C VAL A 244 0.15 16.74 32.97
N VAL A 245 0.14 16.41 34.27
CA VAL A 245 0.91 17.13 35.29
C VAL A 245 2.42 17.03 35.00
N GLU A 246 2.90 15.87 34.59
CA GLU A 246 4.31 15.69 34.26
C GLU A 246 4.76 16.51 33.04
N ILE A 247 3.94 16.58 31.99
CA ILE A 247 4.22 17.38 30.78
C ILE A 247 4.19 18.88 31.12
N LEU A 248 3.16 19.36 31.83
CA LEU A 248 3.04 20.76 32.22
C LEU A 248 4.22 21.20 33.10
N HIS A 249 4.59 20.38 34.08
CA HIS A 249 5.66 20.72 35.01
C HIS A 249 7.06 20.59 34.39
N LYS A 250 7.40 19.46 33.77
CA LYS A 250 8.76 19.17 33.32
C LYS A 250 9.06 19.66 31.91
N ASP A 251 8.10 19.54 30.99
CA ASP A 251 8.36 19.79 29.56
C ASP A 251 8.01 21.24 29.17
N LEU A 252 6.97 21.81 29.79
CA LEU A 252 6.49 23.17 29.51
C LEU A 252 6.89 24.19 30.57
N GLY A 253 7.30 23.76 31.76
CA GLY A 253 7.66 24.65 32.88
C GLY A 253 6.48 25.43 33.47
N GLN A 254 5.24 25.04 33.15
CA GLN A 254 4.00 25.69 33.58
C GLN A 254 3.49 25.04 34.88
N ALA A 255 4.26 25.18 35.96
CA ALA A 255 3.94 24.58 37.26
C ALA A 255 2.63 25.12 37.87
N THR A 256 2.27 26.38 37.59
CA THR A 256 1.01 26.98 38.02
C THR A 256 -0.19 26.32 37.34
N GLU A 257 -0.14 26.15 36.01
CA GLU A 257 -1.20 25.47 35.25
C GLU A 257 -1.32 24.00 35.65
N ALA A 258 -0.20 23.34 35.99
CA ALA A 258 -0.23 21.98 36.53
C ALA A 258 -1.01 21.90 37.85
N ILE A 259 -0.81 22.87 38.76
CA ILE A 259 -1.53 22.94 40.04
C ILE A 259 -3.01 23.26 39.82
N ASP A 260 -3.32 24.19 38.92
CA ASP A 260 -4.70 24.55 38.58
C ASP A 260 -5.45 23.37 37.94
N TYR A 261 -4.76 22.60 37.08
CA TYR A 261 -5.30 21.37 36.53
C TYR A 261 -5.63 20.34 37.62
N VAL A 262 -4.71 20.11 38.57
CA VAL A 262 -4.95 19.19 39.69
C VAL A 262 -6.11 19.67 40.57
N ARG A 263 -6.26 20.98 40.78
CA ARG A 263 -7.36 21.56 41.56
C ARG A 263 -8.74 21.27 40.95
N GLY A 264 -8.83 21.17 39.63
CA GLY A 264 -10.08 20.84 38.93
C GLY A 264 -10.43 19.35 38.88
N LEU A 265 -9.59 18.46 39.43
CA LEU A 265 -9.85 17.01 39.44
C LEU A 265 -10.67 16.59 40.66
N GLU A 266 -11.21 15.37 40.65
CA GLU A 266 -11.87 14.80 41.83
C GLU A 266 -10.87 14.61 42.99
N LEU A 267 -11.37 14.71 44.23
CA LEU A 267 -10.55 14.68 45.46
C LEU A 267 -9.56 13.52 45.50
N GLU A 268 -10.01 12.30 45.18
CA GLU A 268 -9.17 11.11 45.20
C GLU A 268 -8.01 11.18 44.21
N GLN A 269 -8.29 11.67 43.00
CA GLN A 269 -7.29 11.80 41.93
C GLN A 269 -6.31 12.93 42.23
N ALA A 270 -6.81 14.08 42.70
CA ALA A 270 -5.99 15.21 43.09
C ALA A 270 -5.05 14.87 44.25
N ALA A 271 -5.55 14.16 45.27
CA ALA A 271 -4.74 13.69 46.39
C ALA A 271 -3.66 12.68 45.95
N LEU A 272 -4.00 11.74 45.06
CA LEU A 272 -3.05 10.77 44.53
C LEU A 272 -1.93 11.44 43.73
N LEU A 273 -2.26 12.40 42.87
CA LEU A 273 -1.30 13.16 42.08
C LEU A 273 -0.40 14.04 42.95
N MET A 274 -0.96 14.71 43.96
CA MET A 274 -0.17 15.49 44.92
C MET A 274 0.76 14.62 45.75
N ARG A 275 0.37 13.38 46.07
CA ARG A 275 1.26 12.43 46.74
C ARG A 275 2.43 11.99 45.86
N GLU A 276 2.17 11.71 44.57
CA GLU A 276 3.20 11.21 43.66
C GLU A 276 4.13 12.30 43.10
N LYS A 277 3.56 13.48 42.76
CA LYS A 277 4.26 14.54 42.01
C LYS A 277 4.32 15.87 42.77
N GLY A 278 3.64 16.00 43.91
CA GLY A 278 3.54 17.27 44.65
C GLY A 278 4.87 17.79 45.19
N LEU A 279 5.85 16.92 45.48
CA LEU A 279 7.20 17.35 45.88
C LEU A 279 7.91 18.17 44.80
N GLY A 280 7.69 17.85 43.52
CA GLY A 280 8.23 18.63 42.40
C GLY A 280 7.52 19.98 42.29
N LEU A 281 6.19 19.96 42.33
CA LEU A 281 5.36 21.17 42.25
C LEU A 281 5.62 22.14 43.41
N MET A 282 5.85 21.65 44.63
CA MET A 282 6.17 22.48 45.80
C MET A 282 7.53 23.18 45.70
N LYS A 283 8.50 22.59 45.01
CA LYS A 283 9.81 23.24 44.80
C LYS A 283 9.69 24.45 43.89
N ASP A 284 8.88 24.34 42.85
CA ASP A 284 8.77 25.36 41.81
C ASP A 284 7.66 26.38 42.11
N CYS A 285 6.60 25.97 42.82
CA CYS A 285 5.43 26.79 43.17
C CYS A 285 4.92 26.50 44.59
N PRO A 286 5.68 26.88 45.64
CA PRO A 286 5.37 26.52 47.03
C PRO A 286 4.03 27.09 47.52
N ASP A 287 3.71 28.35 47.20
CA ASP A 287 2.50 29.02 47.69
C ASP A 287 1.23 28.36 47.13
N ALA A 288 1.19 28.16 45.81
CA ALA A 288 0.05 27.54 45.13
C ALA A 288 -0.13 26.06 45.50
N ALA A 289 0.97 25.31 45.68
CA ALA A 289 0.93 23.91 46.09
C ALA A 289 0.46 23.76 47.55
N THR A 290 0.91 24.65 48.44
CA THR A 290 0.49 24.65 49.86
C THR A 290 -0.99 25.02 49.99
N ALA A 291 -1.46 25.99 49.21
CA ALA A 291 -2.88 26.33 49.14
C ALA A 291 -3.74 25.15 48.67
N LEU A 292 -3.29 24.42 47.63
CA LEU A 292 -3.96 23.21 47.15
C LEU A 292 -4.00 22.11 48.23
N LEU A 293 -2.88 21.82 48.89
CA LEU A 293 -2.83 20.83 49.98
C LEU A 293 -3.76 21.20 51.15
N THR A 294 -3.81 22.48 51.51
CA THR A 294 -4.70 22.98 52.57
C THR A 294 -6.16 22.78 52.18
N SER A 295 -6.52 23.05 50.91
CA SER A 295 -7.88 22.82 50.40
C SER A 295 -8.26 21.34 50.39
N LEU A 296 -7.33 20.45 50.01
CA LEU A 296 -7.53 19.00 49.99
C LEU A 296 -7.80 18.42 51.40
N CYS A 297 -7.29 19.06 52.45
CA CYS A 297 -7.46 18.63 53.84
C CYS A 297 -8.62 19.29 54.60
N THR A 298 -9.35 20.25 53.99
CA THR A 298 -10.40 21.02 54.68
C THR A 298 -11.75 20.93 53.98
N HIS A 299 -11.94 21.70 52.91
CA HIS A 299 -13.18 21.78 52.13
C HIS A 299 -12.83 21.82 50.64
N TYR A 300 -12.48 20.66 50.09
CA TYR A 300 -12.13 20.55 48.67
C TYR A 300 -13.37 20.56 47.80
N THR A 301 -13.42 21.49 46.86
CA THR A 301 -14.40 21.53 45.77
C THR A 301 -13.63 21.71 44.46
N PRO A 302 -13.79 20.80 43.48
CA PRO A 302 -13.15 20.90 42.17
C PRO A 302 -13.54 22.18 41.42
#